data_AF-A0AAW2AF88-F1
#
_entry.id   AF-A0AAW2AF88-F1
#
_cell.length_a   1.000
_cell.length_b   1.000
_cell.length_c   1.000
_cell.angle_alpha   90.00
_cell.angle_beta   90.00
_cell.angle_gamma   90.00
#
_symmetry.space_group_name_H-M   'P 1'
#
loop_
_entity.id
_entity.type
_entity.pdbx_description
1 polymer ?
#
loop_
_entity_poly.entity_id
_entity_poly.type
_entity_poly.pdbx_seq_one_letter_code
_entity_poly.pdbx_strand_id
1 'polypeptide(L)'
;MSYSFTETFSVEVKAGIPGILEVSTGYSITIGEESTYSLEQTDEITETLTTTVDVPPAKVVNVDITIGRATFDLPYTGTVKITCKNGSVLEYETEGTYKGVTYTDIKVNTKESDL
;
A
#
# COMPACT_ATOMS: atom_id res chain seq x y z
N MET A 1 13.78 3.62 16.19
CA MET A 1 15.09 3.09 15.74
C MET A 1 16.04 4.26 15.44
N SER A 2 17.32 4.18 15.81
CA SER A 2 18.28 5.28 15.57
C SER A 2 18.90 5.22 14.19
N TYR A 3 19.28 6.39 13.64
CA TYR A 3 19.96 6.50 12.33
C TYR A 3 21.26 5.69 12.26
N SER A 4 22.08 5.75 13.31
CA SER A 4 23.33 4.99 13.41
C SER A 4 23.13 3.47 13.30
N PHE A 5 21.97 2.95 13.73
CA PHE A 5 21.66 1.53 13.67
C PHE A 5 21.40 1.11 12.22
N THR A 6 20.59 1.88 11.50
CA THR A 6 20.20 1.60 10.11
C THR A 6 21.33 1.85 9.10
N GLU A 7 22.34 2.65 9.46
CA GLU A 7 23.59 2.74 8.69
C GLU A 7 24.51 1.53 8.87
N THR A 8 24.45 0.88 10.04
CA THR A 8 25.35 -0.24 10.40
C THR A 8 24.78 -1.59 9.97
N PHE A 9 23.48 -1.77 10.11
CA PHE A 9 22.80 -3.02 9.83
C PHE A 9 21.87 -2.89 8.64
N SER A 10 21.91 -3.88 7.75
CA SER A 10 20.82 -4.10 6.79
C SER A 10 19.63 -4.69 7.55
N VAL A 11 18.56 -3.90 7.68
CA VAL A 11 17.36 -4.27 8.44
C VAL A 11 16.33 -4.87 7.49
N GLU A 12 15.96 -6.12 7.76
CA GLU A 12 14.81 -6.77 7.15
C GLU A 12 13.56 -6.49 8.00
N VAL A 13 12.48 -6.06 7.36
CA VAL A 13 11.21 -5.75 8.01
C VAL A 13 10.20 -6.85 7.66
N LYS A 14 9.65 -7.50 8.70
CA LYS A 14 8.53 -8.44 8.55
C LYS A 14 7.27 -7.81 9.11
N ALA A 15 6.35 -7.44 8.24
CA ALA A 15 5.12 -6.74 8.62
C ALA A 15 4.07 -6.85 7.51
N GLY A 16 2.82 -6.57 7.85
CA GLY A 16 1.79 -6.23 6.86
C GLY A 16 1.86 -4.76 6.49
N ILE A 17 1.70 -4.44 5.20
CA ILE A 17 1.75 -3.06 4.70
C ILE A 17 0.33 -2.47 4.65
N PRO A 18 0.10 -1.21 5.11
CA PRO A 18 -1.18 -0.55 4.97
C PRO A 18 -1.61 -0.40 3.50
N GLY A 19 -2.81 -0.88 3.20
CA GLY A 19 -3.50 -0.72 1.92
C GLY A 19 -4.69 0.23 2.03
N ILE A 20 -5.26 0.58 0.88
CA ILE A 20 -6.46 1.40 0.78
C ILE A 20 -7.50 0.70 -0.10
N LEU A 21 -8.73 0.65 0.40
CA LEU A 21 -9.86 0.05 -0.30
C LEU A 21 -10.99 1.06 -0.42
N GLU A 22 -11.53 1.25 -1.62
CA GLU A 22 -12.76 2.02 -1.81
C GLU A 22 -13.98 1.13 -1.55
N VAL A 23 -14.82 1.57 -0.61
CA VAL A 23 -16.08 0.94 -0.20
C VAL A 23 -17.24 1.90 -0.49
N SER A 24 -18.47 1.41 -0.42
CA SER A 24 -19.66 2.25 -0.74
C SER A 24 -19.80 3.49 0.14
N THR A 25 -19.22 3.50 1.34
CA THR A 25 -19.25 4.63 2.27
C THR A 25 -18.00 5.53 2.22
N GLY A 26 -17.06 5.27 1.29
CA GLY A 26 -15.82 6.04 1.15
C GLY A 26 -14.59 5.14 1.06
N TYR A 27 -13.56 5.40 1.86
CA TYR A 27 -12.33 4.62 1.86
C TYR A 27 -12.09 3.93 3.20
N SER A 28 -11.57 2.71 3.15
CA SER A 28 -11.16 1.93 4.32
C SER A 28 -9.69 1.59 4.22
N ILE A 29 -8.98 1.75 5.33
CA ILE A 29 -7.59 1.29 5.47
C ILE A 29 -7.63 -0.21 5.78
N THR A 30 -6.77 -0.97 5.12
CA THR A 30 -6.56 -2.40 5.39
C THR A 30 -5.09 -2.64 5.70
N ILE A 31 -4.77 -3.76 6.34
CA ILE A 31 -3.39 -4.22 6.51
C ILE A 31 -3.22 -5.45 5.65
N GLY A 32 -2.22 -5.43 4.75
CA GLY A 32 -1.89 -6.57 3.90
C GLY A 32 -1.32 -7.74 4.69
N GLU A 33 -1.16 -8.87 4.00
CA GLU A 33 -0.51 -10.05 4.58
C GLU A 33 0.92 -9.73 5.01
N GLU A 34 1.38 -10.39 6.07
CA GLU A 34 2.76 -10.24 6.53
C GLU A 34 3.73 -10.80 5.47
N SER A 35 4.69 -9.98 5.07
CA SER A 35 5.76 -10.37 4.17
C SER A 35 7.07 -9.72 4.59
N THR A 36 8.13 -10.00 3.83
CA THR A 36 9.47 -9.49 4.05
C THR A 36 9.75 -8.30 3.14
N TYR A 37 10.24 -7.21 3.73
CA TYR A 37 10.57 -5.96 3.06
C TYR A 37 11.94 -5.43 3.50
N SER A 38 12.51 -4.52 2.72
CA SER A 38 13.59 -3.66 3.19
C SER A 38 13.03 -2.54 4.09
N LEU A 39 13.91 -1.82 4.81
CA LEU A 39 13.50 -0.68 5.63
C LEU A 39 12.89 0.47 4.79
N GLU A 40 13.43 0.70 3.60
CA GLU A 40 12.93 1.68 2.62
C GLU A 40 12.69 0.94 1.30
N GLN A 41 11.43 0.65 1.01
CA GLN A 41 11.02 -0.10 -0.17
C GLN A 41 10.30 0.81 -1.17
N THR A 42 10.56 0.60 -2.46
CA THR A 42 9.77 1.18 -3.55
C THR A 42 9.59 0.12 -4.63
N ASP A 43 8.34 -0.13 -4.98
CA ASP A 43 7.97 -1.07 -6.03
C ASP A 43 7.20 -0.33 -7.12
N GLU A 44 7.62 -0.50 -8.38
CA GLU A 44 6.90 0.01 -9.55
C GLU A 44 6.08 -1.13 -10.16
N ILE A 45 4.76 -0.94 -10.20
CA ILE A 45 3.80 -1.96 -10.66
C ILE A 45 2.93 -1.35 -11.76
N THR A 46 2.73 -2.10 -12.84
CA THR A 46 1.79 -1.74 -13.91
C THR A 46 0.41 -2.33 -13.59
N GLU A 47 -0.50 -1.51 -13.10
CA GLU A 47 -1.90 -1.88 -12.88
C GLU A 47 -2.68 -1.88 -14.19
N THR A 48 -3.50 -2.92 -14.41
CA THR A 48 -4.30 -3.06 -15.64
C THR A 48 -5.72 -3.48 -15.32
N LEU A 49 -6.68 -3.00 -16.10
CA LEU A 49 -8.09 -3.37 -16.00
C LEU A 49 -8.68 -3.57 -17.39
N THR A 50 -9.39 -4.67 -17.58
CA THR A 50 -10.25 -4.88 -18.75
C THR A 50 -11.70 -4.76 -18.32
N THR A 51 -12.47 -3.89 -18.98
CA THR A 51 -13.90 -3.73 -18.73
C THR A 51 -14.66 -3.70 -20.05
N THR A 52 -15.89 -4.22 -20.03
CA THR A 52 -16.84 -4.05 -21.12
C THR A 52 -17.75 -2.88 -20.81
N VAL A 53 -18.02 -2.03 -21.80
CA VAL A 53 -18.94 -0.89 -21.68
C VAL A 53 -20.06 -1.08 -22.67
N ASP A 54 -21.28 -1.21 -22.16
CA ASP A 54 -22.49 -1.29 -22.98
C ASP A 54 -22.92 0.11 -23.40
N VAL A 55 -23.11 0.30 -24.71
CA VAL A 55 -23.55 1.57 -25.30
C VAL A 55 -24.94 1.38 -25.90
N PRO A 56 -26.00 1.88 -25.25
CA PRO A 56 -27.36 1.72 -25.76
C PRO A 56 -27.60 2.49 -27.07
N PRO A 57 -28.61 2.08 -27.87
CA PRO A 57 -28.98 2.81 -29.08
C PRO A 57 -29.35 4.27 -28.80
N ALA A 58 -28.84 5.18 -29.63
CA ALA A 58 -29.09 6.62 -29.54
C ALA A 58 -28.66 7.29 -28.21
N LYS A 59 -27.68 6.71 -27.52
CA LYS A 59 -27.09 7.27 -26.29
C LYS A 59 -25.60 7.55 -26.45
N VAL A 60 -25.10 8.49 -25.67
CA VAL A 60 -23.66 8.71 -25.44
C VAL A 60 -23.31 8.17 -24.07
N VAL A 61 -22.25 7.36 -23.99
CA VAL A 61 -21.71 6.88 -22.72
C VAL A 61 -20.32 7.49 -22.53
N ASN A 62 -20.17 8.34 -21.53
CA ASN A 62 -18.88 8.86 -21.08
C ASN A 62 -18.27 7.88 -20.07
N VAL A 63 -17.01 7.52 -20.26
CA VAL A 63 -16.30 6.56 -19.41
C VAL A 63 -15.14 7.26 -18.72
N ASP A 64 -15.27 7.46 -17.42
CA ASP A 64 -14.23 8.03 -16.55
C ASP A 64 -13.45 6.87 -15.91
N ILE A 65 -12.17 6.72 -16.28
CA ILE A 65 -11.26 5.72 -15.69
C ILE A 65 -10.30 6.43 -14.74
N THR A 66 -10.27 6.01 -13.47
CA THR A 66 -9.51 6.68 -12.41
C THR A 66 -8.80 5.67 -11.51
N ILE A 67 -7.80 6.13 -10.77
CA ILE A 67 -7.13 5.37 -9.72
C ILE A 67 -6.87 6.31 -8.53
N GLY A 68 -7.21 5.87 -7.32
CA GLY A 68 -6.95 6.62 -6.10
C GLY A 68 -5.51 6.45 -5.64
N ARG A 69 -4.87 7.53 -5.20
CA ARG A 69 -3.54 7.50 -4.57
C ARG A 69 -3.64 7.97 -3.13
N ALA A 70 -3.18 7.16 -2.19
CA ALA A 70 -3.15 7.48 -0.77
C ALA A 70 -1.71 7.58 -0.24
N THR A 71 -1.50 8.49 0.70
CA THR A 71 -0.22 8.64 1.43
C THR A 71 -0.46 8.44 2.91
N PHE A 72 0.29 7.52 3.52
CA PHE A 72 0.26 7.26 4.95
C PHE A 72 1.38 8.01 5.67
N ASP A 73 1.04 8.57 6.82
CA ASP A 73 1.95 9.11 7.82
C ASP A 73 1.40 8.68 9.19
N LEU A 74 1.79 7.47 9.62
CA LEU A 74 1.18 6.76 10.75
C LEU A 74 2.25 6.33 11.77
N PRO A 75 1.98 6.40 13.07
CA PRO A 75 2.87 5.81 14.06
C PRO A 75 2.88 4.28 13.95
N TYR A 76 4.03 3.65 14.18
CA TYR A 76 4.15 2.20 14.31
C TYR A 76 4.88 1.82 15.60
N THR A 77 4.60 0.62 16.09
CA THR A 77 5.37 -0.09 17.11
C THR A 77 5.85 -1.42 16.54
N GLY A 78 7.03 -1.87 16.93
CA GLY A 78 7.61 -3.12 16.47
C GLY A 78 8.69 -3.65 17.41
N THR A 79 9.22 -4.83 17.10
CA THR A 79 10.34 -5.44 17.84
C THR A 79 11.53 -5.58 16.92
N VAL A 80 12.68 -5.06 17.34
CA VAL A 80 13.95 -5.30 16.67
C VAL A 80 14.53 -6.60 17.21
N LYS A 81 14.88 -7.53 16.31
CA LYS A 81 15.51 -8.80 16.65
C LYS A 81 16.84 -8.97 15.94
N ILE A 82 17.92 -9.01 16.70
CA ILE A 82 19.29 -9.19 16.18
C ILE A 82 19.75 -10.59 16.55
N THR A 83 20.07 -11.41 15.55
CA THR A 83 20.64 -12.74 15.77
C THR A 83 22.10 -12.74 15.36
N CYS A 84 23.00 -12.99 16.31
CA CYS A 84 24.44 -13.04 16.07
C CYS A 84 24.85 -14.38 15.44
N LYS A 85 26.05 -14.42 14.82
CA LYS A 85 26.58 -15.65 14.18
C LYS A 85 26.73 -16.85 15.11
N ASN A 86 26.91 -16.59 16.41
CA ASN A 86 26.99 -17.62 17.47
C ASN A 86 25.60 -18.09 17.95
N GLY A 87 24.50 -17.59 17.37
CA GLY A 87 23.12 -17.91 17.74
C GLY A 87 22.56 -17.09 18.90
N SER A 88 23.32 -16.20 19.54
CA SER A 88 22.77 -15.32 20.59
C SER A 88 21.83 -14.28 20.00
N VAL A 89 20.77 -13.93 20.72
CA VAL A 89 19.74 -13.00 20.27
C VAL A 89 19.66 -11.79 21.19
N LEU A 90 19.57 -10.60 20.62
CA LEU A 90 19.21 -9.35 21.29
C LEU A 90 17.89 -8.85 20.71
N GLU A 91 16.90 -8.64 21.58
CA GLU A 91 15.56 -8.17 21.21
C GLU A 91 15.16 -6.95 22.06
N TYR A 92 14.52 -5.96 21.43
CA TYR A 92 13.97 -4.80 22.12
C TYR A 92 12.83 -4.16 21.32
N GLU A 93 11.90 -3.52 22.01
CA GLU A 93 10.80 -2.77 21.40
C GLU A 93 11.29 -1.47 20.76
N THR A 94 10.68 -1.07 19.66
CA THR A 94 10.89 0.21 19.00
C THR A 94 9.56 0.79 18.55
N GLU A 95 9.53 2.11 18.46
CA GLU A 95 8.47 2.87 17.80
C GLU A 95 9.07 3.77 16.72
N GLY A 96 8.20 4.30 15.86
CA GLY A 96 8.56 5.23 14.82
C GLY A 96 7.37 5.66 13.98
N THR A 97 7.65 6.22 12.81
CA THR A 97 6.64 6.67 11.85
C THR A 97 6.79 5.91 10.54
N TYR A 98 5.71 5.28 10.09
CA TYR A 98 5.60 4.65 8.79
C TYR A 98 5.13 5.71 7.79
N LYS A 99 5.89 5.84 6.69
CA LYS A 99 5.52 6.65 5.54
C LYS A 99 5.37 5.75 4.34
N GLY A 100 4.19 5.78 3.73
CA GLY A 100 3.86 4.88 2.64
C GLY A 100 3.04 5.57 1.57
N VAL A 101 3.14 5.08 0.34
CA VAL A 101 2.26 5.44 -0.76
C VAL A 101 1.62 4.15 -1.24
N THR A 102 0.30 4.18 -1.42
CA THR A 102 -0.45 3.06 -1.98
C THR A 102 -1.52 3.57 -2.93
N TYR A 103 -2.12 2.66 -3.69
CA TYR A 103 -3.16 2.95 -4.68
C TYR A 103 -4.38 2.08 -4.44
N THR A 104 -5.56 2.58 -4.80
CA THR A 104 -6.76 1.74 -4.92
C THR A 104 -6.66 0.91 -6.20
N ASP A 105 -7.57 -0.05 -6.36
CA ASP A 105 -7.85 -0.62 -7.68
C ASP A 105 -8.27 0.47 -8.68
N ILE A 106 -8.10 0.20 -9.97
CA ILE A 106 -8.62 1.03 -11.06
C ILE A 106 -10.15 1.03 -10.99
N LYS A 107 -10.75 2.23 -11.09
CA LYS A 107 -12.19 2.45 -11.08
C LYS A 107 -12.68 2.95 -12.43
N VAL A 108 -13.85 2.48 -12.81
CA VAL A 108 -14.55 2.88 -14.03
C VAL A 108 -15.92 3.44 -13.62
N ASN A 109 -16.20 4.67 -14.02
CA ASN A 109 -17.51 5.29 -13.85
C ASN A 109 -18.07 5.59 -15.24
N THR A 110 -19.31 5.18 -15.49
CA THR A 110 -20.00 5.43 -16.76
C THR A 110 -21.16 6.38 -16.54
N LYS A 111 -21.27 7.37 -17.43
CA LYS A 111 -22.38 8.34 -17.45
C LYS A 111 -23.03 8.32 -18.82
N GLU A 112 -24.30 7.91 -18.84
CA GLU A 112 -25.13 7.93 -20.04
C GLU A 112 -25.83 9.28 -20.19
N SER A 113 -25.90 9.77 -21.42
CA SER A 113 -26.73 10.91 -21.80
C SER A 113 -27.43 10.67 -23.14
N ASP A 114 -28.54 11.38 -23.36
CA ASP A 114 -29.18 11.44 -24.68
C ASP A 114 -28.27 12.16 -25.69
N LEU A 115 -28.46 11.84 -26.97
CA LEU A 115 -27.75 12.45 -28.10
C LEU A 115 -28.21 13.89 -28.37
#